data_AF-A0A3B6HVZ3-F1
#
_entry.id   AF-A0A3B6HVZ3-F1
#
_cell.length_a   1.000
_cell.length_b   1.000
_cell.length_c   1.000
_cell.angle_alpha   90.00
_cell.angle_beta   90.00
_cell.angle_gamma   90.00
#
_symmetry.space_group_name_H-M   'P 1'
#
loop_
_entity.id
_entity.type
_entity.pdbx_description
1 polymer ?
#
loop_
_entity_poly.entity_id
_entity_poly.type
_entity_poly.pdbx_seq_one_letter_code
_entity_poly.pdbx_strand_id
1 'polypeptide(L)' 'MLEGAKSIGAGAATIALARAAIGIGNVLSSSIHSVAGNPSLAKQSFGYAILGFALTKAIALFAPMMAFLISLVFRSHKKS' A
#
# COMPACT_ATOMS: atom_id res chain seq x y z
N MET A 1 0.57 -4.20 30.18
CA MET A 1 -0.51 -3.48 29.45
C MET A 1 0.02 -2.80 28.17
N LEU A 2 1.12 -2.05 28.24
CA LEU A 2 1.71 -1.33 27.08
C LEU A 2 2.06 -2.22 25.87
N GLU A 3 2.57 -3.44 26.10
CA GLU A 3 2.90 -4.40 25.02
C GLU A 3 1.67 -4.85 24.23
N GLY A 4 0.51 -4.99 24.89
CA GLY A 4 -0.76 -5.33 24.24
C GLY A 4 -1.25 -4.18 23.36
N ALA A 5 -1.19 -2.94 23.87
CA ALA A 5 -1.53 -1.74 23.10
C ALA A 5 -0.63 -1.57 21.86
N LYS A 6 0.67 -1.92 21.98
CA LYS A 6 1.62 -1.93 20.85
C LYS A 6 1.20 -2.92 19.76
N SER A 7 0.88 -4.15 20.13
CA SER A 7 0.47 -5.18 19.16
C SER A 7 -0.86 -4.83 18.47
N ILE A 8 -1.79 -4.22 19.21
CA ILE A 8 -3.06 -3.76 18.66
C ILE A 8 -2.85 -2.58 17.70
N GLY A 9 -2.03 -1.59 18.08
CA GLY A 9 -1.71 -0.45 17.21
C GLY A 9 -0.99 -0.86 15.92
N ALA A 10 -0.01 -1.76 16.01
CA ALA A 10 0.69 -2.30 14.84
C ALA A 10 -0.24 -3.14 13.94
N GLY A 11 -1.13 -3.94 14.55
CA GLY A 11 -2.15 -4.72 13.83
C GLY A 11 -3.14 -3.82 13.09
N ALA A 12 -3.65 -2.78 13.75
CA ALA A 12 -4.56 -1.80 13.17
C ALA A 12 -3.92 -1.05 11.98
N ALA A 13 -2.65 -0.66 12.09
CA ALA A 13 -1.91 -0.03 11.00
C ALA A 13 -1.78 -0.94 9.75
N THR A 14 -1.75 -2.26 9.94
CA THR A 14 -1.64 -3.23 8.84
C THR A 14 -2.94 -3.38 8.05
N ILE A 15 -4.11 -3.08 8.65
CA ILE A 15 -5.42 -3.11 7.96
C ILE A 15 -5.44 -2.15 6.76
N ALA A 16 -4.68 -1.04 6.82
CA ALA A 16 -4.54 -0.11 5.70
C ALA A 16 -3.97 -0.77 4.43
N LEU A 17 -3.26 -1.90 4.54
CA LEU A 17 -2.75 -2.65 3.39
C LEU A 17 -3.88 -3.25 2.53
N ALA A 18 -5.02 -3.60 3.13
CA ALA A 18 -6.18 -4.10 2.38
C ALA A 18 -6.72 -3.03 1.40
N ARG A 19 -6.73 -1.76 1.82
CA ARG A 19 -7.12 -0.64 0.95
C ARG A 19 -6.15 -0.45 -0.22
N ALA A 20 -4.85 -0.68 0.00
CA ALA A 20 -3.86 -0.66 -1.08
C ALA A 20 -4.09 -1.79 -2.09
N ALA A 21 -4.46 -2.99 -1.64
CA ALA A 21 -4.78 -4.11 -2.53
C ALA A 21 -5.95 -3.78 -3.48
N ILE A 22 -7.00 -3.14 -2.96
CA ILE A 22 -8.14 -2.67 -3.76
C ILE A 22 -7.67 -1.63 -4.80
N GLY A 23 -6.84 -0.67 -4.40
CA GLY A 23 -6.30 0.34 -5.30
C GLY A 23 -5.50 -0.25 -6.47
N ILE A 24 -4.63 -1.23 -6.20
CA ILE A 24 -3.85 -1.92 -7.24
C ILE A 24 -4.77 -2.68 -8.20
N GLY A 25 -5.79 -3.38 -7.67
CA GLY A 25 -6.76 -4.10 -8.49
C GLY A 25 -7.51 -3.17 -9.44
N ASN A 26 -7.86 -1.97 -8.96
CA ASN A 26 -8.57 -0.99 -9.77
C ASN A 26 -7.69 -0.41 -10.90
N VAL A 27 -6.41 -0.12 -10.61
CA VAL A 27 -5.45 0.31 -11.64
C VAL A 27 -5.30 -0.76 -12.73
N LEU A 28 -5.13 -2.03 -12.33
CA LEU A 28 -4.97 -3.11 -13.29
C LEU A 28 -6.24 -3.35 -14.12
N SER A 29 -7.42 -3.33 -13.48
CA SER A 29 -8.71 -3.47 -14.16
C SER A 29 -8.93 -2.36 -15.20
N SER A 30 -8.67 -1.11 -14.83
CA SER A 30 -8.79 0.04 -15.75
C SER A 30 -7.82 -0.05 -16.94
N SER A 31 -6.60 -0.55 -16.70
CA SER A 31 -5.61 -0.77 -17.76
C SER A 31 -6.08 -1.84 -18.76
N ILE A 32 -6.62 -2.96 -18.28
CA ILE A 32 -7.13 -4.04 -19.15
C ILE A 32 -8.31 -3.52 -19.97
N HIS A 33 -9.23 -2.79 -19.34
CA HIS A 33 -10.39 -2.21 -20.01
C HIS A 33 -9.98 -1.18 -21.09
N SER A 34 -8.99 -0.34 -20.79
CA SER A 34 -8.45 0.63 -21.75
C SER A 34 -7.81 -0.04 -22.98
N VAL A 35 -7.01 -1.10 -22.77
CA VAL A 35 -6.39 -1.85 -23.86
C VAL A 35 -7.43 -2.63 -24.67
N ALA A 36 -8.47 -3.18 -24.02
CA ALA A 36 -9.56 -3.86 -24.70
C ALA A 36 -10.40 -2.92 -25.57
N GLY A 37 -10.64 -1.68 -25.13
CA GLY A 37 -11.41 -0.69 -25.88
C GLY A 37 -10.64 -0.03 -27.02
N ASN A 38 -9.32 0.11 -26.91
CA ASN A 38 -8.47 0.67 -27.96
C ASN A 38 -7.04 0.07 -27.91
N PRO A 39 -6.79 -1.04 -28.63
CA PRO A 39 -5.50 -1.75 -28.58
C PRO A 39 -4.34 -0.97 -29.22
N SER A 40 -4.61 0.02 -30.07
CA SER A 40 -3.59 0.89 -30.66
C SER A 40 -2.84 1.74 -29.62
N LEU A 41 -3.50 2.08 -28.51
CA LEU A 41 -2.92 2.89 -27.43
C LEU A 41 -2.23 2.04 -26.35
N ALA A 42 -2.15 0.71 -26.52
CA ALA A 42 -1.73 -0.21 -25.47
C ALA A 42 -0.37 0.14 -24.85
N LYS A 43 0.61 0.60 -25.64
CA LYS A 43 1.94 1.01 -25.14
C LYS A 43 1.86 2.22 -24.21
N GLN A 44 1.03 3.20 -24.55
CA GLN A 44 0.84 4.40 -23.74
C GLN A 44 0.00 4.09 -22.48
N SER A 45 -1.07 3.31 -22.62
CA SER A 45 -1.89 2.83 -21.52
C SER A 45 -1.06 2.03 -20.50
N PHE A 46 -0.16 1.16 -20.97
CA PHE A 46 0.74 0.41 -20.11
C PHE A 46 1.72 1.30 -19.35
N GLY A 47 2.25 2.35 -19.99
CA GLY A 47 3.07 3.37 -19.32
C GLY A 47 2.33 4.07 -18.18
N TYR A 48 1.08 4.48 -18.42
CA TYR A 48 0.23 5.08 -17.37
C TYR A 48 -0.15 4.09 -16.27
N ALA A 49 -0.38 2.82 -16.63
CA ALA A 49 -0.69 1.77 -15.65
C ALA A 49 0.51 1.51 -14.72
N ILE A 50 1.74 1.47 -15.24
CA ILE A 50 2.95 1.33 -14.42
C ILE A 50 3.16 2.56 -13.54
N LEU A 51 2.92 3.77 -14.06
CA LEU A 51 2.99 4.99 -13.25
C LEU A 51 1.98 4.96 -12.10
N GLY A 52 0.72 4.61 -12.38
CA GLY A 52 -0.33 4.47 -11.37
C GLY A 52 -0.06 3.36 -10.36
N PHE A 53 0.53 2.25 -10.80
CA PHE A 53 0.98 1.16 -9.94
C PHE A 53 2.11 1.61 -9.01
N ALA A 54 3.11 2.31 -9.54
CA ALA A 54 4.22 2.85 -8.77
C ALA A 54 3.73 3.83 -7.70
N LEU A 55 2.81 4.73 -8.06
CA LEU A 55 2.20 5.68 -7.12
C LEU A 55 1.39 4.97 -6.02
N THR A 56 0.57 3.99 -6.40
CA THR A 56 -0.22 3.20 -5.44
C THR A 56 0.69 2.45 -4.47
N LYS A 57 1.81 1.90 -4.95
CA LYS A 57 2.82 1.24 -4.10
C LYS A 57 3.54 2.23 -3.19
N ALA A 58 3.90 3.42 -3.66
CA ALA A 58 4.53 4.44 -2.84
C ALA A 58 3.64 4.81 -1.64
N ILE A 59 2.34 4.98 -1.86
CA ILE A 59 1.35 5.25 -0.80
C ILE A 59 1.16 4.01 0.08
N ALA A 60 1.07 2.81 -0.51
CA ALA A 60 0.88 1.57 0.23
C ALA A 60 2.02 1.27 1.21
N LEU A 61 3.26 1.64 0.88
CA LEU A 61 4.43 1.48 1.73
C LEU A 61 4.40 2.37 2.99
N PHE A 62 3.59 3.41 3.01
CA PHE A 62 3.41 4.24 4.20
C PHE A 62 2.77 3.47 5.36
N ALA A 63 1.83 2.55 5.08
CA ALA A 63 1.18 1.74 6.11
C ALA A 63 2.16 0.83 6.89
N PRO A 64 2.98 -0.03 6.26
CA PRO A 64 3.98 -0.81 6.97
C PRO A 64 5.08 0.07 7.58
N MET A 65 5.42 1.22 6.98
CA MET A 65 6.35 2.18 7.59
C MET A 65 5.83 2.63 8.97
N MET A 66 4.56 3.02 9.07
CA MET A 66 3.94 3.42 10.34
C MET A 66 3.84 2.26 11.33
N ALA A 67 3.52 1.06 10.85
CA ALA A 67 3.51 -0.14 11.70
C ALA A 67 4.91 -0.44 12.28
N PHE A 68 5.96 -0.31 11.48
CA PHE A 68 7.34 -0.45 11.94
C PHE A 68 7.74 0.66 12.92
N LEU A 69 7.35 1.91 12.66
CA LEU A 69 7.63 3.05 13.54
C LEU A 69 7.02 2.85 14.93
N ILE A 70 5.74 2.46 14.99
CA ILE A 70 5.03 2.16 16.25
C ILE A 70 5.74 1.03 17.00
N SER A 71 6.17 -0.01 16.29
CA SER A 71 6.88 -1.14 16.92
C SER A 71 8.28 -0.75 17.42
N LEU A 72 9.02 0.06 16.66
CA LEU A 72 10.39 0.45 16.96
C LEU A 72 10.50 1.52 18.07
N VAL A 73 9.67 2.56 18.01
CA VAL A 73 9.64 3.64 19.01
C VAL A 73 9.36 3.08 20.40
N PHE A 74 8.33 2.24 20.53
CA PHE A 74 8.00 1.65 21.83
C PHE A 74 9.00 0.58 22.28
N ARG A 75 9.79 -0.01 21.36
CA ARG A 75 10.92 -0.88 21.73
C ARG A 75 12.05 -0.10 22.41
N SER A 76 12.31 1.15 22.01
CA SER A 76 13.39 1.95 22.58
C SER A 76 13.16 2.32 24.04
N HIS A 77 11.90 2.45 24.47
CA HIS A 77 11.55 2.87 25.83
C HIS A 77 11.58 1.73 26.88
N LYS A 78 11.70 0.47 26.44
CA LYS A 78 11.77 -0.71 27.32
C LYS A 78 13.22 -1.09 27.70
N LYS A 79 14.22 -0.38 27.16
CA LYS A 79 15.65 -0.68 27.32
C LYS A 79 16.38 0.23 28.32
N SER A 80 15.65 1.09 29.03
CA SER A 80 16.16 1.90 30.15
C SER A 80 15.60 1.42 31.47
#